data_AF-A0A3S0HPP2-F1
#
_entry.id   AF-A0A3S0HPP2-F1
#
_cell.length_a   1.000
_cell.length_b   1.000
_cell.length_c   1.000
_cell.angle_alpha   90.00
_cell.angle_beta   90.00
_cell.angle_gamma   90.00
#
_symmetry.space_group_name_H-M   'P 1'
#
loop_
_entity.id
_entity.type
_entity.pdbx_description
1 polymer ?
#
loop_
_entity_poly.entity_id
_entity_poly.type
_entity_poly.pdbx_seq_one_letter_code
_entity_poly.pdbx_strand_id
1 'polypeptide(L)' 'MEIIFDVPPERVPLMLEMLRSMSFVSNVRPRRSRKSAQDEADTTAYLNASPANAERLRQAYEQFDRGERVSFELPNE' A
#
# COMPACT_ATOMS: atom_id res chain seq x y z
N MET A 1 -20.42 8.27 4.25
CA MET A 1 -20.92 7.28 3.28
C MET A 1 -19.96 7.27 2.11
N GLU A 2 -19.36 6.12 1.81
CA GLU A 2 -18.41 5.95 0.70
C GLU A 2 -19.10 5.15 -0.42
N ILE A 3 -18.92 5.57 -1.68
CA ILE A 3 -19.49 4.91 -2.85
C ILE A 3 -18.33 4.59 -3.80
N ILE A 4 -18.22 3.32 -4.19
CA ILE A 4 -17.14 2.82 -5.05
C ILE A 4 -17.76 2.37 -6.38
N PHE A 5 -17.12 2.76 -7.48
CA PHE A 5 -17.53 2.39 -8.83
C PHE A 5 -16.40 1.63 -9.53
N ASP A 6 -16.72 0.47 -10.08
CA ASP A 6 -15.83 -0.26 -10.98
C ASP A 6 -16.02 0.27 -12.41
N VAL A 7 -15.00 0.95 -12.93
CA VAL A 7 -15.06 1.64 -14.22
C VAL A 7 -13.89 1.17 -15.10
N PRO A 8 -14.13 0.81 -16.37
CA PRO A 8 -13.04 0.52 -17.31
C PRO A 8 -12.05 1.69 -17.41
N PRO A 9 -10.74 1.44 -17.54
CA PRO A 9 -9.71 2.47 -17.45
C PRO A 9 -9.90 3.60 -18.46
N GLU A 10 -10.37 3.28 -19.67
CA GLU A 10 -10.65 4.25 -20.74
C GLU A 10 -11.83 5.19 -20.42
N ARG A 11 -12.70 4.82 -19.48
CA ARG A 11 -13.88 5.62 -19.08
C ARG A 11 -13.69 6.39 -17.77
N VAL A 12 -12.57 6.18 -17.08
CA VAL A 12 -12.24 6.87 -15.82
C VAL A 12 -12.25 8.40 -15.97
N PRO A 13 -11.64 9.02 -17.00
CA PRO A 13 -11.62 10.48 -17.12
C PRO A 13 -13.02 11.09 -17.21
N LEU A 14 -13.88 10.48 -18.03
CA LEU A 14 -15.28 10.90 -18.21
C LEU A 14 -16.07 10.75 -16.90
N MET A 15 -15.91 9.62 -16.19
CA MET A 15 -16.64 9.38 -14.95
C MET A 15 -16.22 10.35 -13.83
N LEU A 16 -14.93 10.70 -13.76
CA LEU A 16 -14.44 11.70 -12.81
C LEU A 16 -15.03 13.09 -13.10
N GLU A 17 -15.16 13.47 -14.37
CA GLU A 17 -15.78 14.73 -14.78
C GLU A 17 -17.27 14.78 -14.41
N MET A 18 -18.01 13.69 -14.70
CA MET A 18 -19.42 13.58 -14.31
C MET A 18 -19.61 13.67 -12.80
N LEU A 19 -18.80 12.96 -12.00
CA LEU A 19 -18.89 13.00 -10.53
C LEU A 19 -18.53 14.38 -9.97
N ARG A 20 -17.62 15.12 -10.60
CA ARG A 20 -17.28 16.49 -10.20
C ARG A 20 -18.41 17.48 -10.47
N SER A 21 -19.29 17.19 -11.42
CA SER A 21 -20.46 18.04 -11.72
C SER A 21 -21.60 17.92 -10.70
N MET A 22 -21.56 16.90 -9.84
CA MET A 22 -22.59 16.63 -8.84
C MET A 22 -22.32 17.40 -7.54
N SER A 23 -23.24 18.25 -7.12
CA SER A 23 -23.10 19.17 -5.97
C SER A 23 -22.91 18.49 -4.61
N PHE A 24 -23.32 17.22 -4.48
CA PHE A 24 -23.24 16.45 -3.23
C PHE A 24 -22.01 15.54 -3.17
N VAL A 25 -21.19 15.48 -4.22
CA VAL A 25 -20.01 14.63 -4.27
C VAL A 25 -18.79 15.43 -3.85
N SER A 26 -18.16 15.03 -2.77
CA SER A 26 -16.88 15.58 -2.30
C SER A 26 -15.77 14.54 -2.45
N ASN A 27 -14.54 14.99 -2.72
CA ASN A 27 -13.34 14.15 -2.75
C ASN A 27 -13.32 13.01 -3.79
N VAL A 28 -13.71 13.29 -5.04
CA VAL A 28 -13.60 12.35 -6.16
C VAL A 28 -12.13 12.02 -6.45
N ARG A 29 -11.72 10.75 -6.27
CA ARG A 29 -10.36 10.29 -6.58
C ARG A 29 -10.41 8.91 -7.25
N PRO A 30 -9.63 8.69 -8.32
CA PRO A 30 -9.45 7.35 -8.87
C PRO A 30 -8.70 6.49 -7.84
N ARG A 31 -9.35 5.46 -7.32
CA ARG A 31 -8.67 4.39 -6.57
C ARG A 31 -8.26 3.36 -7.60
N ARG A 32 -6.95 3.17 -7.82
CA ARG A 32 -6.49 1.97 -8.53
C ARG A 32 -7.02 0.77 -7.76
N SER A 33 -7.71 -0.14 -8.44
CA SER A 33 -8.10 -1.41 -7.84
C SER A 33 -6.85 -2.01 -7.22
N ARG A 34 -6.90 -2.37 -5.93
CA ARG A 34 -5.89 -3.25 -5.30
C ARG A 34 -6.00 -4.66 -5.88
N LYS A 35 -5.80 -4.77 -7.19
CA LYS A 35 -5.77 -6.00 -7.97
C LYS A 35 -4.69 -5.84 -9.02
N SER A 36 -3.46 -5.92 -8.54
CA SER A 36 -2.35 -6.42 -9.32
C SER A 36 -1.44 -7.12 -8.33
N ALA A 37 -1.46 -8.45 -8.35
CA ALA A 37 -0.39 -9.32 -7.85
C ALA A 37 0.93 -9.11 -8.64
N GLN A 38 1.15 -7.89 -9.13
CA GLN A 38 2.22 -7.41 -9.97
C GLN A 38 2.94 -6.23 -9.30
N ASP A 39 2.36 -5.66 -8.23
CA ASP A 39 3.09 -4.88 -7.20
C ASP A 39 3.73 -5.80 -6.14
N GLU A 40 3.55 -7.12 -6.24
CA GLU A 40 4.54 -8.11 -5.76
C GLU A 40 5.77 -8.11 -6.68
N ALA A 41 6.25 -6.93 -7.07
CA ALA A 41 7.57 -6.79 -7.63
C ALA A 41 8.55 -7.23 -6.53
N ASP A 42 9.18 -8.39 -6.73
CA ASP A 42 10.19 -9.03 -5.89
C ASP A 42 10.51 -8.23 -4.62
N THR A 43 9.66 -8.35 -3.61
CA THR A 43 9.82 -7.57 -2.36
C THR A 43 11.15 -7.91 -1.70
N THR A 44 11.64 -9.13 -1.93
CA THR A 44 12.98 -9.57 -1.55
C THR A 44 14.08 -8.80 -2.28
N ALA A 45 13.97 -8.54 -3.58
CA ALA A 45 14.96 -7.74 -4.32
C ALA A 45 14.97 -6.29 -3.83
N TYR A 46 13.78 -5.73 -3.56
CA TYR A 46 13.66 -4.40 -2.96
C TYR A 46 14.32 -4.32 -1.57
N LEU A 47 14.06 -5.29 -0.70
CA LEU A 47 14.65 -5.34 0.64
C LEU A 47 16.19 -5.54 0.59
N ASN A 48 16.69 -6.27 -0.40
CA ASN A 48 18.11 -6.53 -0.61
C ASN A 48 18.84 -5.48 -1.44
N ALA A 49 18.12 -4.53 -2.06
CA ALA A 49 18.72 -3.50 -2.92
C ALA A 49 19.66 -2.55 -2.14
N SER A 50 19.43 -2.39 -0.83
CA SER A 50 20.31 -1.61 0.06
C SER A 50 21.15 -2.56 0.94
N PRO A 51 22.49 -2.54 0.82
CA PRO A 51 23.37 -3.40 1.64
C PRO A 51 23.15 -3.20 3.15
N ALA A 52 22.99 -1.95 3.58
CA ALA A 52 22.74 -1.63 4.98
C ALA A 52 21.39 -2.17 5.48
N ASN A 53 20.37 -2.24 4.62
CA ASN A 53 19.08 -2.82 4.97
C ASN A 53 19.17 -4.35 5.05
N ALA A 54 19.87 -4.99 4.12
CA ALA A 54 20.09 -6.42 4.11
C ALA A 54 20.84 -6.89 5.37
N GLU A 55 21.87 -6.16 5.80
CA GLU A 55 22.60 -6.46 7.04
C GLU A 55 21.70 -6.35 8.28
N ARG A 56 20.86 -5.31 8.37
CA ARG A 56 19.91 -5.14 9.48
C ARG A 56 18.87 -6.25 9.52
N LEU A 57 18.35 -6.66 8.36
CA LEU A 57 17.42 -7.77 8.26
C LEU A 57 18.08 -9.07 8.74
N ARG A 58 19.31 -9.34 8.31
CA ARG A 58 20.08 -10.53 8.76
C ARG A 58 20.23 -10.55 10.28
N GLN A 59 20.61 -9.43 10.89
CA GLN A 59 20.76 -9.31 12.34
C GLN A 59 19.42 -9.50 13.08
N ALA A 60 18.34 -8.94 12.54
CA ALA A 60 17.00 -9.10 13.12
C ALA A 60 16.52 -10.56 13.09
N TYR A 61 16.79 -11.28 12.00
CA TYR A 61 16.50 -12.73 11.93
C TYR A 61 17.34 -13.53 12.94
N GLU A 62 18.64 -13.26 13.06
CA GLU A 62 19.50 -13.90 14.05
C GLU A 62 19.04 -13.65 15.50
N GLN A 63 18.51 -12.46 15.80
CA GLN A 63 17.92 -12.14 17.11
C GLN A 63 16.61 -12.91 17.33
N PHE A 64 15.76 -12.96 16.30
CA PHE A 64 14.49 -13.69 16.36
C PHE A 64 14.69 -15.19 16.60
N ASP A 65 15.65 -15.81 15.92
CA ASP A 65 15.98 -17.24 16.07
C ASP A 65 16.55 -17.55 17.45
N ARG A 66 17.26 -16.59 18.06
CA ARG A 66 17.72 -16.67 19.46
C ARG A 66 16.62 -16.41 20.49
N GLY A 67 15.41 -16.06 20.05
CA GLY A 67 14.29 -15.72 20.94
C GLY A 67 14.42 -14.35 21.60
N GLU A 68 15.36 -13.51 21.17
CA GLU A 68 15.55 -12.14 21.65
C GLU A 68 14.45 -11.25 21.03
N ARG A 69 13.29 -11.17 21.68
CA ARG A 69 12.16 -10.35 21.24
C ARG A 69 11.95 -9.15 22.15
N VAL A 70 11.73 -7.99 21.56
CA VAL A 70 11.32 -6.77 22.27
C VAL A 70 9.81 -6.66 22.16
N SER A 71 9.11 -6.70 23.31
CA SER A 71 7.69 -6.37 23.36
C SER A 71 7.52 -4.88 23.10
N PHE A 72 6.82 -4.53 22.03
CA PHE A 72 6.49 -3.15 21.70
C PHE A 72 4.97 -2.99 21.70
N GLU A 73 4.48 -2.04 22.49
CA GLU A 73 3.08 -1.59 22.43
C GLU A 73 3.00 -0.35 21.56
N LEU A 74 2.05 -0.34 20.63
CA LEU A 74 1.78 0.84 19.81
C LEU A 74 1.30 1.97 20.74
N PRO A 75 1.84 3.20 20.62
CA PRO A 75 1.34 4.33 21.38
C PRO A 75 -0.14 4.56 21.04
N ASN A 76 -0.98 4.73 22.07
CA ASN A 76 -2.37 5.11 21.89
C ASN A 76 -2.42 6.53 21.29
N GLU A 77 -3.12 6.68 20.16
CA GLU A 77 -3.35 7.95 19.46
C GLU A 77 -4.04 9.02 20.32
#